data_AF-A0A291QIX7-F1
#
_entry.id   AF-A0A291QIX7-F1
#
_cell.length_a   1.000
_cell.length_b   1.000
_cell.length_c   1.000
_cell.angle_alpha   90.00
_cell.angle_beta   90.00
_cell.angle_gamma   90.00
#
_symmetry.space_group_name_H-M   'P 1'
#
loop_
_entity.id
_entity.type
_entity.pdbx_description
1 polymer ?
#
loop_
_entity_poly.entity_id
_entity_poly.type
_entity_poly.pdbx_seq_one_letter_code
_entity_poly.pdbx_strand_id
1 'polypeptide(L)'
;MTHRTSSLGRYEVRLLLWLHEQCGRQIHVPVPTGEFGVQQNKPALGVAALIEALQERGLVRIQEDGERPPPDAELTTAGLAQADQLVAELGNPDAIKRYTENALIAWAYEENRSGRHPRLKEFFIAEHASFHGRVLGQGVVEGSARYLQRVGLLTLVGEAIEARAGLTERGRHCATEGGSDVSTYVAREPAPGTITFGPVTGNVNVLYGTIETFNQQTGLNLDPEQIDQLMRVDRDLRSDEEPARPSPQTRTLATRIRDQLASAPNSAAAQALLQTIGPTLTRLLGG
;
A
#
# COMPACT_ATOMS: atom_id res chain seq x y z
N MET A 1 37.03 -10.44 -5.36
CA MET A 1 36.42 -9.14 -5.03
C MET A 1 34.96 -9.20 -5.44
N THR A 2 34.08 -9.42 -4.47
CA THR A 2 32.63 -9.51 -4.68
C THR A 2 32.09 -8.10 -4.90
N HIS A 3 31.78 -7.74 -6.15
CA HIS A 3 30.97 -6.57 -6.44
C HIS A 3 29.59 -6.79 -5.80
N ARG A 4 29.40 -6.27 -4.58
CA ARG A 4 28.06 -5.89 -4.14
C ARG A 4 27.61 -4.84 -5.14
N THR A 5 26.69 -5.20 -6.03
CA THR A 5 25.82 -4.25 -6.69
C THR A 5 25.07 -3.51 -5.57
N SER A 6 25.68 -2.44 -5.06
CA SER A 6 24.99 -1.56 -4.12
C SER A 6 23.83 -0.98 -4.91
N SER A 7 22.61 -1.18 -4.42
CA SER A 7 21.46 -0.44 -4.89
C SER A 7 21.79 1.06 -4.88
N LEU A 8 21.28 1.79 -5.86
CA LEU A 8 21.42 3.25 -5.89
C LEU A 8 20.82 3.86 -4.62
N GLY A 9 21.50 4.85 -4.06
CA GLY A 9 21.01 5.64 -2.93
C GLY A 9 19.84 6.52 -3.35
N ARG A 10 19.00 6.93 -2.39
CA ARG A 10 17.80 7.75 -2.63
C ARG A 10 18.06 8.99 -3.50
N TYR A 11 19.12 9.73 -3.22
CA TYR A 11 19.45 10.95 -3.98
C TYR A 11 20.10 10.66 -5.34
N GLU A 12 20.78 9.53 -5.49
CA GLU A 12 21.33 9.09 -6.78
C GLU A 12 20.19 8.74 -7.76
N VAL A 13 19.18 8.01 -7.27
CA VAL A 13 17.95 7.72 -8.04
C VAL A 13 17.24 9.00 -8.46
N ARG A 14 17.09 9.96 -7.54
CA ARG A 14 16.45 11.25 -7.85
C ARG A 14 17.22 12.07 -8.87
N LEU A 15 18.54 12.13 -8.76
CA LEU A 15 19.38 12.82 -9.73
C LEU A 15 19.29 12.15 -11.10
N LEU A 16 19.32 10.82 -11.15
CA LEU A 16 19.22 10.07 -12.41
C LEU A 16 17.87 10.28 -13.12
N LEU A 17 16.76 10.24 -12.38
CA LEU A 17 15.42 10.54 -12.91
C LEU A 17 15.28 12.00 -13.36
N TRP A 18 15.87 12.93 -12.60
CA TRP A 18 15.87 14.35 -12.98
C TRP A 18 16.67 14.60 -14.26
N LEU A 19 17.87 14.02 -14.40
CA LEU A 19 18.66 14.12 -15.63
C LEU A 19 17.90 13.56 -16.84
N HIS A 20 17.19 12.44 -16.63
CA HIS A 20 16.36 11.83 -17.67
C HIS A 20 15.22 12.73 -18.14
N GLU A 21 14.58 13.45 -17.21
CA GLU A 21 13.56 14.45 -17.52
C GLU A 21 14.18 15.64 -18.29
N GLN A 22 15.30 16.17 -17.83
CA GLN A 22 15.93 17.36 -18.43
C GLN A 22 16.51 17.09 -19.83
N CYS A 23 17.09 15.91 -20.08
CA CYS A 23 17.69 15.60 -21.37
C CYS A 23 16.65 15.19 -22.43
N GLY A 24 15.36 15.04 -22.07
CA GLY A 24 14.33 14.62 -23.02
C GLY A 24 14.62 13.28 -23.70
N ARG A 25 15.26 12.35 -22.98
CA ARG A 25 15.75 11.03 -23.46
C ARG A 25 16.90 11.10 -24.48
N GLN A 26 17.53 12.25 -24.64
CA GLN A 26 18.75 12.37 -25.44
C GLN A 26 19.97 11.99 -24.60
N ILE A 27 20.88 11.20 -25.18
CA ILE A 27 22.16 10.85 -24.57
C ILE A 27 23.23 11.88 -24.94
N HIS A 28 24.28 12.00 -24.12
CA HIS A 28 25.41 12.90 -24.38
C HIS A 28 25.05 14.38 -24.51
N VAL A 29 23.91 14.78 -23.93
CA VAL A 29 23.53 16.17 -23.76
C VAL A 29 23.93 16.57 -22.34
N PRO A 30 24.89 17.50 -22.17
CA PRO A 30 25.24 18.03 -20.87
C PRO A 30 24.04 18.75 -20.25
N VAL A 31 23.71 18.39 -19.01
CA VAL A 31 22.64 19.03 -18.24
C VAL A 31 23.26 19.79 -17.06
N PRO A 32 22.98 21.10 -16.92
CA PRO A 32 23.44 21.88 -15.77
C PRO A 32 22.83 21.42 -14.45
N THR A 33 23.62 20.79 -13.59
CA THR A 33 23.10 20.13 -12.37
C THR A 33 22.89 21.08 -11.17
N GLY A 34 23.24 22.36 -11.32
CA GLY A 34 23.04 23.38 -10.29
C GLY A 34 21.58 23.53 -9.89
N GLU A 35 20.65 23.46 -10.85
CA GLU A 35 19.21 23.56 -10.58
C GLU A 35 18.69 22.41 -9.73
N PHE A 36 19.19 21.19 -9.94
CA PHE A 36 18.87 20.05 -9.09
C PHE A 36 19.24 20.32 -7.62
N GLY A 37 20.42 20.89 -7.38
CA GLY A 37 20.86 21.27 -6.03
C GLY A 37 19.90 22.23 -5.35
N VAL A 38 19.45 23.26 -6.07
CA VAL A 38 18.46 24.23 -5.56
C VAL A 38 17.12 23.56 -5.26
N GLN A 39 16.59 22.76 -6.19
CA GLN A 39 15.30 22.07 -6.02
C GLN A 39 15.32 21.08 -4.85
N GLN A 40 16.46 20.43 -4.60
CA GLN A 40 16.62 19.45 -3.54
C GLN A 40 17.16 20.02 -2.23
N ASN A 41 17.36 21.34 -2.16
CA ASN A 41 18.02 22.01 -1.04
C ASN A 41 19.35 21.31 -0.65
N LYS A 42 20.14 20.91 -1.66
CA LYS A 42 21.39 20.18 -1.50
C LYS A 42 22.57 21.07 -1.90
N PRO A 43 23.63 21.18 -1.08
CA PRO A 43 24.78 22.01 -1.40
C PRO A 43 25.50 21.50 -2.65
N ALA A 44 26.14 22.41 -3.39
CA ALA A 44 26.88 22.12 -4.63
C ALA A 44 27.86 20.93 -4.50
N LEU A 45 28.67 20.91 -3.44
CA LEU A 45 29.58 19.78 -3.15
C LEU A 45 28.84 18.46 -2.94
N GLY A 46 27.66 18.53 -2.31
CA GLY A 46 26.81 17.37 -2.12
C GLY A 46 26.19 16.86 -3.43
N VAL A 47 25.97 17.72 -4.42
CA VAL A 47 25.52 17.32 -5.77
C VAL A 47 26.69 16.75 -6.57
N ALA A 48 27.87 17.37 -6.50
CA ALA A 48 29.09 16.85 -7.13
C ALA A 48 29.40 15.41 -6.69
N ALA A 49 29.34 15.12 -5.38
CA ALA A 49 29.55 13.77 -4.86
C ALA A 49 28.52 12.74 -5.38
N LEU A 50 27.27 13.16 -5.66
CA LEU A 50 26.27 12.27 -6.27
C LEU A 50 26.60 11.97 -7.73
N ILE A 51 27.06 12.98 -8.46
CA ILE A 51 27.44 12.83 -9.87
C ILE A 51 28.67 11.92 -9.99
N GLU A 52 29.68 12.12 -9.13
CA GLU A 52 30.85 11.24 -9.04
C GLU A 52 30.43 9.79 -8.76
N ALA A 53 29.56 9.56 -7.78
CA ALA A 53 29.07 8.21 -7.46
C ALA A 53 28.25 7.57 -8.59
N LEU A 54 27.53 8.36 -9.40
CA LEU A 54 26.85 7.87 -10.61
C LEU A 54 27.85 7.61 -11.76
N GLN A 55 28.90 8.42 -11.87
CA GLN A 55 29.96 8.25 -12.87
C GLN A 55 30.80 7.01 -12.60
N GLU A 56 31.15 6.75 -11.34
CA GLU A 56 31.85 5.52 -10.93
C GLU A 56 31.06 4.25 -11.29
N ARG A 57 29.72 4.36 -11.35
CA ARG A 57 28.82 3.30 -11.81
C ARG A 57 28.57 3.30 -13.33
N GLY A 58 29.19 4.22 -14.07
CA GLY A 58 29.05 4.36 -15.53
C GLY A 58 27.69 4.86 -15.99
N LEU A 59 26.88 5.45 -15.10
CA LEU A 59 25.53 5.92 -15.41
C LEU A 59 25.52 7.36 -15.94
N VAL A 60 26.48 8.17 -15.54
CA VAL A 60 26.66 9.54 -16.03
C VAL A 60 28.11 9.76 -16.43
N ARG A 61 28.35 10.80 -17.23
CA ARG A 61 29.67 11.34 -17.47
C ARG A 61 29.72 12.81 -17.05
N ILE A 62 30.77 13.18 -16.34
CA ILE A 62 31.07 14.55 -15.95
C ILE A 62 31.67 15.28 -17.16
N GLN A 63 31.17 16.48 -17.43
CA GLN A 63 31.81 17.39 -18.38
C GLN A 63 32.79 18.30 -17.63
N GLU A 64 34.06 18.28 -18.05
CA GLU A 64 35.17 18.95 -17.37
C GLU A 64 35.18 20.47 -17.58
N ASP A 65 34.35 20.99 -18.48
CA ASP A 65 34.31 22.42 -18.84
C ASP A 65 33.62 23.31 -17.78
N GLY A 66 33.08 22.72 -16.70
CA GLY A 66 32.43 23.46 -15.62
C GLY A 66 33.43 24.10 -14.66
N GLU A 67 33.63 25.42 -14.74
CA GLU A 67 34.54 26.17 -13.83
C GLU A 67 34.12 26.12 -12.34
N ARG A 68 32.89 25.68 -12.01
CA ARG A 68 32.36 25.66 -10.63
C ARG A 68 31.49 24.44 -10.36
N PRO A 69 31.55 23.87 -9.14
CA PRO A 69 30.64 22.82 -8.73
C PRO A 69 29.20 23.33 -8.57
N PRO A 70 28.19 22.47 -8.78
CA PRO A 70 28.32 21.09 -9.25
C PRO A 70 28.57 21.02 -10.76
N PRO A 71 29.34 20.02 -11.25
CA PRO A 71 29.62 19.91 -12.67
C PRO A 71 28.36 19.57 -13.48
N ASP A 72 28.39 19.91 -14.76
CA ASP A 72 27.39 19.44 -15.71
C ASP A 72 27.55 17.93 -15.91
N ALA A 73 26.41 17.24 -16.06
CA ALA A 73 26.39 15.80 -16.21
C ALA A 73 25.59 15.41 -17.44
N GLU A 74 26.09 14.42 -18.18
CA GLU A 74 25.36 13.78 -19.27
C GLU A 74 25.00 12.34 -18.90
N LEU A 75 23.83 11.88 -19.34
CA LEU A 75 23.48 10.46 -19.23
C LEU A 75 24.26 9.64 -20.25
N THR A 76 24.84 8.53 -19.79
CA THR A 76 25.35 7.49 -20.68
C THR A 76 24.20 6.62 -21.18
N THR A 77 24.46 5.74 -22.15
CA THR A 77 23.49 4.72 -22.58
C THR A 77 23.03 3.83 -21.41
N ALA A 78 23.94 3.46 -20.51
CA ALA A 78 23.61 2.67 -19.32
C ALA A 78 22.76 3.48 -18.33
N GLY A 79 23.08 4.76 -18.13
CA GLY A 79 22.28 5.68 -17.32
C GLY A 79 20.86 5.86 -17.84
N LEU A 80 20.70 6.05 -19.15
CA LEU A 80 19.40 6.16 -19.79
C LEU A 80 18.58 4.88 -19.60
N ALA A 81 19.16 3.71 -19.88
CA ALA A 81 18.48 2.44 -19.68
C ALA A 81 18.04 2.22 -18.21
N GLN A 82 18.91 2.58 -17.26
CA GLN A 82 18.59 2.51 -15.83
C GLN A 82 17.47 3.50 -15.45
N ALA A 83 17.50 4.73 -15.99
CA ALA A 83 16.46 5.72 -15.75
C ALA A 83 15.12 5.28 -16.35
N ASP A 84 15.11 4.75 -17.57
CA ASP A 84 13.92 4.19 -18.22
C ASP A 84 13.32 3.05 -17.39
N GLN A 85 14.15 2.16 -16.84
CA GLN A 85 13.70 1.11 -15.92
C GLN A 85 13.03 1.71 -14.67
N LEU A 86 13.66 2.70 -14.04
CA LEU A 86 13.10 3.36 -12.84
C LEU A 86 11.78 4.08 -13.15
N VAL A 87 11.67 4.72 -14.32
CA VAL A 87 10.42 5.34 -14.79
C VAL A 87 9.34 4.29 -15.01
N ALA A 88 9.68 3.15 -15.63
CA ALA A 88 8.75 2.04 -15.82
C ALA A 88 8.27 1.47 -14.48
N GLU A 89 9.16 1.33 -13.49
CA GLU A 89 8.81 0.90 -12.14
C GLU A 89 7.92 1.91 -11.40
N LEU A 90 8.20 3.21 -11.54
CA LEU A 90 7.37 4.30 -11.00
C LEU A 90 5.97 4.37 -11.64
N GLY A 91 5.83 3.86 -12.86
CA GLY A 91 4.55 3.72 -13.56
C GLY A 91 3.82 2.41 -13.26
N ASN A 92 4.45 1.45 -12.58
CA ASN A 92 3.91 0.12 -12.33
C ASN A 92 3.21 0.06 -10.96
N PRO A 93 1.86 -0.02 -10.90
CA PRO A 93 1.13 -0.06 -9.64
C PRO A 93 1.51 -1.24 -8.74
N ASP A 94 1.83 -2.39 -9.33
CA ASP A 94 2.22 -3.59 -8.59
C ASP A 94 3.60 -3.44 -7.95
N ALA A 95 4.54 -2.78 -8.64
CA ALA A 95 5.86 -2.48 -8.09
C ALA A 95 5.76 -1.52 -6.89
N ILE A 96 4.96 -0.46 -7.03
CA ILE A 96 4.70 0.52 -5.95
C ILE A 96 4.03 -0.19 -4.76
N LYS A 97 3.01 -1.01 -5.02
CA LYS A 97 2.32 -1.77 -3.97
C LYS A 97 3.26 -2.72 -3.24
N ARG A 98 4.04 -3.52 -3.97
CA ARG A 98 5.02 -4.45 -3.39
C ARG A 98 6.06 -3.73 -2.54
N TYR A 99 6.62 -2.63 -3.07
CA TYR A 99 7.54 -1.79 -2.30
C TYR A 99 6.88 -1.27 -1.02
N THR A 100 5.66 -0.73 -1.12
CA THR A 100 4.93 -0.16 0.03
C THR A 100 4.70 -1.21 1.12
N GLU A 101 4.33 -2.43 0.75
CA GLU A 101 4.13 -3.54 1.68
C GLU A 101 5.43 -3.90 2.41
N ASN A 102 6.53 -4.03 1.68
CA ASN A 102 7.85 -4.32 2.25
C ASN A 102 8.32 -3.18 3.17
N ALA A 103 8.14 -1.94 2.73
CA ALA A 103 8.51 -0.73 3.46
C ALA A 103 7.72 -0.59 4.77
N LEU A 104 6.41 -0.89 4.77
CA LEU A 104 5.57 -0.86 5.96
C LEU A 104 5.99 -1.91 7.00
N ILE A 105 6.33 -3.13 6.56
CA ILE A 105 6.82 -4.17 7.47
C ILE A 105 8.18 -3.78 8.07
N ALA A 106 9.12 -3.29 7.25
CA ALA A 106 10.43 -2.85 7.72
C ALA A 106 10.31 -1.70 8.73
N TRP A 107 9.52 -0.67 8.40
CA TRP A 107 9.26 0.46 9.29
C TRP A 107 8.60 0.03 10.61
N ALA A 108 7.54 -0.78 10.54
CA ALA A 108 6.85 -1.24 11.75
C ALA A 108 7.76 -2.13 12.62
N TYR A 109 8.68 -2.87 12.00
CA TYR A 109 9.68 -3.68 12.71
C TYR A 109 10.66 -2.81 13.49
N GLU A 110 11.17 -1.75 12.87
CA GLU A 110 12.08 -0.79 13.49
C GLU A 110 11.41 -0.10 14.70
N GLU A 111 10.20 0.45 14.52
CA GLU A 111 9.48 1.15 15.58
C GLU A 111 9.07 0.21 16.73
N ASN A 112 8.63 -1.01 16.43
CA ASN A 112 8.27 -1.99 17.46
C ASN A 112 9.50 -2.46 18.27
N ARG A 113 10.70 -2.52 17.67
CA ARG A 113 11.94 -2.83 18.43
C ARG A 113 12.25 -1.76 19.47
N SER A 114 11.83 -0.52 19.24
CA SER A 114 11.91 0.57 20.22
C SER A 114 10.77 0.54 21.25
N GLY A 115 9.90 -0.47 21.23
CA GLY A 115 8.74 -0.60 22.12
C GLY A 115 7.62 0.39 21.82
N ARG A 116 7.66 1.07 20.66
CA ARG A 116 6.63 2.02 20.24
C ARG A 116 5.53 1.30 19.46
N HIS A 117 4.34 1.89 19.49
CA HIS A 117 3.21 1.50 18.64
C HIS A 117 2.86 2.69 17.74
N PRO A 118 3.58 2.84 16.61
CA PRO A 118 3.51 4.04 15.79
C PRO A 118 2.14 4.13 15.11
N ARG A 119 1.69 5.36 14.88
CA ARG A 119 0.51 5.60 14.03
C ARG A 119 0.91 5.53 12.56
N LEU A 120 0.00 5.09 11.69
CA LEU A 120 0.28 4.99 10.26
C LEU A 120 0.69 6.34 9.65
N LYS A 121 0.20 7.47 10.16
CA LYS A 121 0.66 8.80 9.72
C LYS A 121 2.14 9.06 9.94
N GLU A 122 2.77 8.39 10.92
CA GLU A 122 4.21 8.50 11.20
C GLU A 122 5.04 7.78 10.12
N PHE A 123 4.44 6.90 9.33
CA PHE A 123 5.12 6.32 8.17
C PHE A 123 5.51 7.40 7.15
N PHE A 124 4.65 8.40 6.90
CA PHE A 124 4.90 9.43 5.88
C PHE A 124 6.08 10.37 6.18
N ILE A 125 6.54 10.39 7.43
CA ILE A 125 7.75 11.13 7.84
C ILE A 125 8.99 10.21 7.90
N ALA A 126 8.81 8.90 7.79
CA ALA A 126 9.91 7.94 7.79
C ALA A 126 10.62 7.91 6.43
N GLU A 127 11.89 7.47 6.44
CA GLU A 127 12.68 7.31 5.22
C GLU A 127 12.01 6.36 4.21
N HIS A 128 11.31 5.35 4.73
CA HIS A 128 10.57 4.32 4.02
C HIS A 128 9.37 4.83 3.19
N ALA A 129 8.92 6.08 3.38
CA ALA A 129 7.78 6.62 2.64
C ALA A 129 8.08 7.09 1.21
N SER A 130 9.29 6.84 0.70
CA SER A 130 9.71 7.29 -0.63
C SER A 130 10.11 6.12 -1.53
N PHE A 131 9.34 5.86 -2.59
CA PHE A 131 9.71 4.92 -3.65
C PHE A 131 10.44 5.66 -4.77
N HIS A 132 11.70 5.29 -5.05
CA HIS A 132 12.54 5.97 -6.03
C HIS A 132 12.58 7.50 -5.88
N GLY A 133 12.49 7.98 -4.63
CA GLY A 133 12.48 9.41 -4.31
C GLY A 133 11.14 10.13 -4.46
N ARG A 134 10.08 9.44 -4.90
CA ARG A 134 8.70 9.94 -4.90
C ARG A 134 7.99 9.51 -3.62
N VAL A 135 7.33 10.45 -2.96
CA VAL A 135 6.53 10.15 -1.75
C VAL A 135 5.34 9.27 -2.12
N LEU A 136 5.13 8.21 -1.35
CA LEU A 136 4.00 7.31 -1.52
C LEU A 136 2.68 8.03 -1.19
N GLY A 137 1.67 7.83 -2.03
CA GLY A 137 0.34 8.40 -1.83
C GLY A 137 -0.41 7.72 -0.67
N GLN A 138 -1.23 8.50 0.05
CA GLN A 138 -1.97 8.01 1.20
C GLN A 138 -2.81 6.77 0.91
N GLY A 139 -3.53 6.76 -0.22
CA GLY A 139 -4.39 5.62 -0.60
C GLY A 139 -3.61 4.32 -0.82
N VAL A 140 -2.39 4.39 -1.34
CA VAL A 140 -1.52 3.21 -1.53
C VAL A 140 -1.06 2.69 -0.19
N VAL A 141 -0.60 3.57 0.70
CA VAL A 141 -0.15 3.20 2.06
C VAL A 141 -1.27 2.58 2.88
N GLU A 142 -2.45 3.20 2.91
CA GLU A 142 -3.61 2.64 3.63
C GLU A 142 -4.07 1.31 3.01
N GLY A 143 -4.11 1.22 1.68
CA GLY A 143 -4.50 -0.01 0.97
C GLY A 143 -3.55 -1.16 1.30
N SER A 144 -2.25 -0.92 1.24
CA SER A 144 -1.21 -1.89 1.62
C SER A 144 -1.28 -2.26 3.10
N ALA A 145 -1.48 -1.29 4.00
CA ALA A 145 -1.64 -1.57 5.43
C ALA A 145 -2.85 -2.47 5.72
N ARG A 146 -4.01 -2.19 5.11
CA ARG A 146 -5.21 -3.05 5.21
C ARG A 146 -4.98 -4.44 4.62
N TYR A 147 -4.25 -4.53 3.51
CA TYR A 147 -3.85 -5.84 2.94
C TYR A 147 -2.99 -6.63 3.92
N LEU A 148 -1.92 -6.03 4.46
CA LEU A 148 -1.05 -6.65 5.46
C LEU A 148 -1.78 -7.07 6.74
N GLN A 149 -2.81 -6.32 7.14
CA GLN A 149 -3.71 -6.72 8.21
C GLN A 149 -4.51 -7.98 7.86
N ARG A 150 -5.11 -8.05 6.66
CA ARG A 150 -5.88 -9.21 6.20
C ARG A 150 -5.03 -10.47 6.10
N VAL A 151 -3.78 -10.37 5.65
CA VAL A 151 -2.85 -11.52 5.59
C VAL A 151 -2.16 -11.82 6.94
N GLY A 152 -2.55 -11.11 8.01
CA GLY A 152 -2.12 -11.39 9.37
C GLY A 152 -0.67 -11.00 9.67
N LEU A 153 -0.07 -10.08 8.93
CA LEU A 153 1.28 -9.57 9.17
C LEU A 153 1.29 -8.29 10.03
N LEU A 154 0.25 -7.47 9.91
CA LEU A 154 0.05 -6.27 10.74
C LEU A 154 -1.24 -6.37 11.57
N THR A 155 -1.25 -5.71 12.70
CA THR A 155 -2.46 -5.31 13.43
C THR A 155 -2.65 -3.81 13.24
N LEU A 156 -3.88 -3.39 12.96
CA LEU A 156 -4.27 -1.99 12.89
C LEU A 156 -5.34 -1.73 13.94
N VAL A 157 -5.07 -0.82 14.86
CA VAL A 157 -6.02 -0.40 15.91
C VAL A 157 -6.35 1.07 15.75
N GLY A 158 -7.62 1.37 15.42
CA GLY A 158 -8.09 2.71 15.08
C GLY A 158 -8.47 2.81 13.59
N GLU A 159 -8.65 4.04 13.11
CA GLU A 159 -9.15 4.29 11.75
C GLU A 159 -8.11 4.98 10.86
N ALA A 160 -8.06 4.53 9.61
CA ALA A 160 -7.26 5.12 8.52
C ALA A 160 -5.80 5.45 8.94
N ILE A 161 -5.32 6.66 8.67
CA ILE A 161 -3.96 7.11 9.01
C ILE A 161 -3.70 7.27 10.52
N GLU A 162 -4.74 7.37 11.35
CA GLU A 162 -4.57 7.46 12.81
C GLU A 162 -4.48 6.08 13.46
N ALA A 163 -4.72 5.00 12.70
CA ALA A 163 -4.57 3.64 13.19
C ALA A 163 -3.15 3.38 13.67
N ARG A 164 -3.04 2.77 14.85
CA ARG A 164 -1.78 2.26 15.38
C ARG A 164 -1.43 0.98 14.66
N ALA A 165 -0.23 0.95 14.08
CA ALA A 165 0.31 -0.22 13.42
C ALA A 165 1.16 -1.02 14.41
N GLY A 166 0.95 -2.33 14.46
CA GLY A 166 1.81 -3.27 15.18
C GLY A 166 2.08 -4.50 14.34
N LEU A 167 3.27 -5.08 14.43
CA LEU A 167 3.55 -6.39 13.84
C LEU A 167 2.96 -7.53 14.68
N THR A 168 2.36 -8.49 13.99
CA THR A 168 2.06 -9.82 14.54
C THR A 168 3.35 -10.64 14.66
N GLU A 169 3.26 -11.85 15.23
CA GLU A 169 4.40 -12.78 15.22
C GLU A 169 4.82 -13.14 13.77
N ARG A 170 3.84 -13.41 12.89
CA ARG A 170 4.09 -13.64 11.46
C ARG A 170 4.74 -12.43 10.79
N GLY A 171 4.30 -11.21 11.13
CA GLY A 171 4.91 -9.99 10.65
C GLY A 171 6.37 -9.83 11.08
N ARG A 172 6.70 -10.20 12.32
CA ARG A 172 8.09 -10.23 12.81
C ARG A 172 8.94 -11.23 12.04
N HIS A 173 8.47 -12.46 11.86
CA HIS A 173 9.17 -13.46 11.04
C HIS A 173 9.32 -13.02 9.58
N CYS A 174 8.29 -12.41 8.99
CA CYS A 174 8.39 -11.84 7.65
C CYS A 174 9.50 -10.78 7.56
N ALA A 175 9.63 -9.92 8.57
CA ALA A 175 10.65 -8.87 8.60
C ALA A 175 12.08 -9.43 8.78
N THR A 176 12.25 -10.55 9.49
CA THR A 176 13.57 -11.12 9.80
C THR A 176 14.02 -12.23 8.85
N GLU A 177 13.08 -13.07 8.38
CA GLU A 177 13.34 -14.30 7.65
C GLU A 177 12.73 -14.32 6.25
N GLY A 178 11.73 -13.48 5.97
CA GLY A 178 10.89 -13.56 4.77
C GLY A 178 11.58 -13.24 3.44
N GLY A 179 12.89 -12.98 3.45
CA GLY A 179 13.55 -12.31 2.34
C GLY A 179 12.98 -10.92 2.15
N SER A 180 13.54 -10.14 1.24
CA SER A 180 13.18 -8.73 1.02
C SER A 180 11.75 -8.51 0.49
N ASP A 181 10.89 -9.54 0.46
CA ASP A 181 9.60 -9.53 -0.22
C ASP A 181 8.47 -10.26 0.54
N VAL A 182 7.49 -9.47 1.00
CA VAL A 182 6.25 -9.92 1.65
C VAL A 182 5.46 -10.87 0.75
N SER A 183 5.39 -10.62 -0.56
CA SER A 183 4.61 -11.45 -1.47
C SER A 183 5.16 -12.88 -1.52
N THR A 184 6.48 -13.02 -1.58
CA THR A 184 7.17 -14.31 -1.51
C THR A 184 6.96 -15.00 -0.17
N TYR A 185 7.02 -14.27 0.95
CA TYR A 185 6.76 -14.84 2.28
C TYR A 185 5.33 -15.38 2.40
N VAL A 186 4.33 -14.57 2.03
CA VAL A 186 2.91 -14.95 2.11
C VAL A 186 2.60 -16.14 1.19
N ALA A 187 3.26 -16.25 0.04
CA ALA A 187 3.07 -17.39 -0.87
C ALA A 187 3.67 -18.71 -0.36
N ARG A 188 4.71 -18.65 0.48
CA ARG A 188 5.37 -19.84 1.07
C ARG A 188 4.69 -20.33 2.33
N GLU A 189 4.18 -19.40 3.13
CA GLU A 189 3.48 -19.74 4.36
C GLU A 189 2.08 -20.27 4.04
N PRO A 190 1.68 -21.43 4.60
CA PRO A 190 0.29 -21.81 4.57
C PRO A 190 -0.56 -20.67 5.17
N ALA A 191 -1.68 -20.37 4.52
CA ALA A 191 -2.67 -19.46 5.06
C ALA A 191 -2.94 -19.86 6.52
N PRO A 192 -3.02 -18.89 7.45
CA PRO A 192 -3.27 -19.23 8.85
C PRO A 192 -4.48 -20.16 8.91
N GLY A 193 -4.28 -21.36 9.46
CA GLY A 193 -5.34 -22.34 9.58
C GLY A 193 -6.51 -21.69 10.32
N THR A 194 -7.73 -21.94 9.85
CA THR A 194 -8.95 -21.50 10.50
C THR A 194 -8.89 -21.85 11.99
N ILE A 195 -8.76 -20.84 12.86
CA ILE A 195 -8.84 -21.04 14.31
C ILE A 195 -10.32 -21.22 14.63
N THR A 196 -10.75 -22.46 14.76
CA THR A 196 -12.10 -22.79 15.25
C THR A 196 -12.16 -22.50 16.74
N PHE A 197 -12.78 -21.38 17.14
CA PHE A 197 -13.11 -21.16 18.53
C PHE A 197 -14.18 -22.19 18.93
N GLY A 198 -13.92 -22.98 19.97
CA GLY A 198 -14.96 -23.81 20.59
C GLY A 198 -16.12 -22.95 21.11
N PRO A 199 -17.29 -23.54 21.42
CA PRO A 199 -18.44 -22.78 21.90
C PRO A 199 -18.08 -21.97 23.15
N VAL A 200 -18.08 -20.65 23.03
CA VAL A 200 -17.86 -19.72 24.15
C VAL A 200 -19.21 -19.49 24.83
N THR A 201 -19.37 -20.04 26.03
CA THR A 201 -20.49 -19.68 26.92
C THR A 201 -20.11 -18.45 27.75
N GLY A 202 -20.54 -17.26 27.32
CA GLY A 202 -20.34 -15.99 28.02
C GLY A 202 -20.64 -14.78 27.14
N ASN A 203 -20.77 -13.58 27.74
CA ASN A 203 -20.97 -12.34 27.00
C ASN A 203 -19.71 -12.00 26.18
N VAL A 204 -19.79 -12.15 24.85
CA VAL A 204 -18.72 -11.78 23.91
C VAL A 204 -18.87 -10.31 23.53
N ASN A 205 -17.85 -9.52 23.82
CA ASN A 205 -17.74 -8.15 23.32
C ASN A 205 -17.03 -8.22 21.95
N VAL A 206 -17.78 -8.08 20.86
CA VAL A 206 -17.25 -8.16 19.49
C VAL A 206 -16.67 -6.80 19.11
N LEU A 207 -15.34 -6.70 19.07
CA LEU A 207 -14.64 -5.58 18.43
C LEU A 207 -14.53 -5.89 16.94
N TYR A 208 -15.14 -5.05 16.09
CA TYR A 208 -15.18 -5.08 14.62
C TYR A 208 -14.26 -6.11 13.93
N GLY A 209 -14.86 -7.17 13.40
CA GLY A 209 -14.21 -8.21 12.58
C GLY A 209 -14.78 -8.29 11.16
N THR A 210 -14.01 -8.86 10.25
CA THR A 210 -14.37 -9.15 8.85
C THR A 210 -15.54 -10.13 8.73
N ILE A 211 -16.26 -10.07 7.59
CA ILE A 211 -17.50 -10.81 7.29
C ILE A 211 -17.35 -12.34 7.45
N GLU A 212 -16.14 -12.89 7.29
CA GLU A 212 -15.89 -14.34 7.49
C GLU A 212 -16.10 -14.80 8.95
N THR A 213 -15.76 -13.95 9.92
CA THR A 213 -16.02 -14.21 11.35
C THR A 213 -17.52 -14.12 11.67
N PHE A 214 -18.27 -13.41 10.83
CA PHE A 214 -19.70 -13.13 11.01
C PHE A 214 -20.58 -14.36 10.70
N ASN A 215 -20.27 -15.10 9.63
CA ASN A 215 -21.03 -16.30 9.23
C ASN A 215 -20.85 -17.48 10.19
N GLN A 216 -19.66 -17.62 10.79
CA GLN A 216 -19.35 -18.74 11.68
C GLN A 216 -20.04 -18.62 13.06
N GLN A 217 -20.33 -17.40 13.53
CA GLN A 217 -20.89 -17.18 14.87
C GLN A 217 -22.42 -17.04 14.90
N THR A 218 -23.07 -16.76 13.77
CA THR A 218 -24.50 -16.45 13.72
C THR A 218 -25.35 -17.53 13.04
N GLY A 219 -24.73 -18.52 12.40
CA GLY A 219 -25.44 -19.48 11.54
C GLY A 219 -26.10 -18.84 10.31
N LEU A 220 -25.89 -17.54 10.10
CA LEU A 220 -26.28 -16.84 8.89
C LEU A 220 -25.28 -17.25 7.81
N ASN A 221 -25.73 -18.09 6.87
CA ASN A 221 -24.91 -18.49 5.73
C ASN A 221 -25.00 -17.40 4.64
N LEU A 222 -24.54 -16.19 4.97
CA LEU A 222 -24.58 -15.03 4.09
C LEU A 222 -23.28 -14.98 3.29
N ASP A 223 -23.34 -15.30 2.01
CA ASP A 223 -22.18 -15.26 1.13
C ASP A 223 -21.57 -13.82 1.06
N PRO A 224 -20.28 -13.63 1.41
CA PRO A 224 -19.62 -12.33 1.36
C PRO A 224 -19.68 -11.68 -0.03
N GLU A 225 -19.65 -12.46 -1.11
CA GLU A 225 -19.75 -11.93 -2.47
C GLU A 225 -21.14 -11.33 -2.74
N GLN A 226 -22.19 -11.90 -2.14
CA GLN A 226 -23.56 -11.41 -2.26
C GLN A 226 -23.77 -10.09 -1.53
N ILE A 227 -23.12 -9.91 -0.37
CA ILE A 227 -23.15 -8.64 0.38
C ILE A 227 -22.38 -7.55 -0.39
N ASP A 228 -21.21 -7.88 -0.93
CA ASP A 228 -20.39 -6.95 -1.70
C ASP A 228 -21.10 -6.54 -3.01
N GLN A 229 -21.80 -7.48 -3.66
CA GLN A 229 -22.67 -7.21 -4.81
C GLN A 229 -23.82 -6.27 -4.43
N LEU A 230 -24.45 -6.46 -3.27
CA LEU A 230 -25.54 -5.60 -2.78
C LEU A 230 -25.04 -4.15 -2.51
N MET A 231 -23.84 -4.02 -1.92
CA MET A 231 -23.22 -2.72 -1.62
C MET A 231 -22.76 -1.99 -2.88
N ARG A 232 -22.29 -2.71 -3.90
CA ARG A 232 -21.98 -2.13 -5.21
C ARG A 232 -23.23 -1.58 -5.89
N VAL A 233 -24.31 -2.36 -5.92
CA VAL A 233 -25.59 -1.90 -6.50
C VAL A 233 -26.16 -0.70 -5.73
N ASP A 234 -26.05 -0.66 -4.40
CA ASP A 234 -26.46 0.53 -3.62
C ASP A 234 -25.64 1.77 -3.96
N ARG A 235 -24.34 1.60 -4.21
CA ARG A 235 -23.45 2.69 -4.60
C ARG A 235 -23.80 3.21 -5.98
N ASP A 236 -24.04 2.31 -6.93
CA ASP A 236 -24.45 2.64 -8.30
C ASP A 236 -25.80 3.37 -8.32
N LEU A 237 -26.75 2.94 -7.50
CA LEU A 237 -28.05 3.62 -7.30
C LEU A 237 -27.92 5.00 -6.64
N ARG A 238 -26.80 5.33 -5.99
CA ARG A 238 -26.54 6.63 -5.37
C ARG A 238 -25.74 7.56 -6.27
N SER A 239 -25.08 7.06 -7.31
CA SER A 239 -24.22 7.83 -8.20
C SER A 239 -24.89 8.33 -9.48
N ASP A 240 -26.03 7.76 -9.89
CA ASP A 240 -26.70 8.15 -11.13
C ASP A 240 -27.78 9.24 -10.93
N GLU A 241 -27.73 10.28 -11.78
CA GLU A 241 -28.71 11.38 -11.87
C GLU A 241 -30.09 10.93 -12.43
N GLU A 242 -30.26 9.65 -12.78
CA GLU A 242 -31.54 9.04 -13.13
C GLU A 242 -31.70 7.71 -12.35
N PRO A 243 -32.79 7.51 -11.59
CA PRO A 243 -32.94 6.33 -10.73
C PRO A 243 -33.16 5.07 -11.59
N ALA A 244 -32.07 4.39 -11.93
CA ALA A 244 -32.10 3.06 -12.52
C ALA A 244 -32.86 2.13 -11.56
N ARG A 245 -33.96 1.53 -12.01
CA ARG A 245 -34.72 0.60 -11.16
C ARG A 245 -33.85 -0.63 -10.86
N PRO A 246 -33.75 -1.06 -9.59
CA PRO A 246 -32.97 -2.24 -9.25
C PRO A 246 -33.47 -3.46 -10.01
N SER A 247 -32.52 -4.27 -10.50
CA SER A 247 -32.83 -5.47 -11.28
C SER A 247 -33.68 -6.47 -10.48
N PRO A 248 -34.49 -7.33 -11.14
CA PRO A 248 -35.27 -8.37 -10.46
C PRO A 248 -34.39 -9.31 -9.61
N GLN A 249 -33.18 -9.62 -10.08
CA GLN A 249 -32.22 -10.47 -9.37
C GLN A 249 -31.75 -9.83 -8.06
N THR A 250 -31.48 -8.52 -8.08
CA THR A 250 -31.06 -7.78 -6.88
C THR A 250 -32.17 -7.70 -5.84
N ARG A 251 -33.42 -7.58 -6.28
CA ARG A 251 -34.58 -7.62 -5.38
C ARG A 251 -34.73 -8.99 -4.73
N THR A 252 -34.64 -10.08 -5.49
CA THR A 252 -34.69 -11.44 -4.94
C THR A 252 -33.58 -11.68 -3.92
N LEU A 253 -32.37 -11.17 -4.19
CA LEU A 253 -31.24 -11.26 -3.26
C LEU A 253 -31.51 -10.47 -1.97
N ALA A 254 -31.97 -9.23 -2.09
CA ALA A 254 -32.34 -8.40 -0.94
C ALA A 254 -33.45 -9.04 -0.08
N THR A 255 -34.46 -9.67 -0.71
CA THR A 255 -35.52 -10.38 0.02
C THR A 255 -34.96 -11.57 0.78
N ARG A 256 -34.09 -12.38 0.15
CA ARG A 256 -33.45 -13.54 0.80
C ARG A 256 -32.62 -13.13 2.01
N ILE A 257 -31.80 -12.08 1.88
CA ILE A 257 -30.97 -11.56 2.99
C ILE A 257 -31.86 -11.06 4.13
N ARG A 258 -32.95 -10.33 3.80
CA ARG A 258 -33.92 -9.86 4.79
C ARG A 258 -34.61 -11.02 5.52
N ASP A 259 -35.03 -12.05 4.81
CA ASP A 259 -35.72 -13.21 5.41
C ASP A 259 -34.77 -14.02 6.30
N GLN A 260 -33.50 -14.16 5.90
CA GLN A 260 -32.47 -14.77 6.74
C GLN A 260 -32.20 -13.95 8.01
N LEU A 261 -32.12 -12.63 7.92
CA LEU A 261 -31.98 -11.76 9.10
C LEU A 261 -33.21 -11.78 10.01
N ALA A 262 -34.41 -11.87 9.43
CA ALA A 262 -35.65 -11.98 10.19
C ALA A 262 -35.78 -13.32 10.93
N SER A 263 -35.12 -14.38 10.45
CA SER A 263 -35.09 -15.70 11.10
C SER A 263 -34.15 -15.77 12.32
N ALA A 264 -33.28 -14.77 12.53
CA ALA A 264 -32.34 -14.69 13.66
C ALA A 264 -32.31 -13.30 14.35
N PRO A 265 -33.47 -12.75 14.79
CA PRO A 265 -33.61 -11.34 15.18
C PRO A 265 -32.92 -10.96 16.50
N ASN A 266 -32.57 -11.94 17.33
CA ASN A 266 -32.05 -11.71 18.69
C ASN A 266 -30.52 -11.74 18.79
N SER A 267 -29.80 -11.83 17.66
CA SER A 267 -28.34 -11.72 17.68
C SER A 267 -27.91 -10.26 17.55
N ALA A 268 -27.01 -9.80 18.42
CA ALA A 268 -26.39 -8.48 18.33
C ALA A 268 -25.75 -8.25 16.95
N ALA A 269 -25.28 -9.33 16.33
CA ALA A 269 -24.79 -9.37 14.97
C ALA A 269 -25.88 -9.08 13.92
N ALA A 270 -27.05 -9.74 13.96
CA ALA A 270 -28.16 -9.41 13.07
C ALA A 270 -28.62 -7.96 13.23
N GLN A 271 -28.61 -7.43 14.46
CA GLN A 271 -28.91 -6.03 14.72
C GLN A 271 -27.85 -5.07 14.13
N ALA A 272 -26.56 -5.37 14.27
CA ALA A 272 -25.47 -4.58 13.67
C ALA A 272 -25.51 -4.62 12.13
N LEU A 273 -25.86 -5.78 11.55
CA LEU A 273 -25.99 -5.92 10.11
C LEU A 273 -27.24 -5.18 9.61
N LEU A 274 -28.37 -5.28 10.31
CA LEU A 274 -29.57 -4.49 10.01
C LEU A 274 -29.32 -2.98 10.11
N GLN A 275 -28.47 -2.51 11.02
CA GLN A 275 -28.06 -1.10 11.04
C GLN A 275 -27.21 -0.72 9.83
N THR A 276 -26.33 -1.61 9.38
CA THR A 276 -25.42 -1.35 8.25
C THR A 276 -26.14 -1.42 6.90
N ILE A 277 -26.92 -2.48 6.65
CA ILE A 277 -27.53 -2.75 5.34
C ILE A 277 -29.04 -2.50 5.30
N GLY A 278 -29.70 -2.21 6.44
CA GLY A 278 -31.13 -1.93 6.50
C GLY A 278 -31.60 -0.77 5.60
N PRO A 279 -30.87 0.37 5.54
CA PRO A 279 -31.20 1.45 4.61
C PRO A 279 -31.14 1.01 3.14
N THR A 280 -30.17 0.18 2.78
CA THR A 280 -29.99 -0.39 1.43
C THR A 280 -31.11 -1.38 1.10
N LEU A 281 -31.44 -2.30 2.02
CA LEU A 281 -32.54 -3.25 1.84
C LEU A 281 -33.89 -2.54 1.67
N THR A 282 -34.13 -1.47 2.44
CA THR A 282 -35.37 -0.66 2.34
C THR A 282 -35.48 0.01 0.98
N ARG A 283 -34.38 0.55 0.45
CA ARG A 283 -34.33 1.20 -0.87
C ARG A 283 -34.50 0.21 -2.02
N LEU A 284 -33.89 -0.97 -1.93
CA LEU A 284 -33.95 -2.00 -2.96
C LEU A 284 -35.31 -2.70 -3.03
N LEU A 285 -35.95 -2.91 -1.89
CA LEU A 285 -37.23 -3.63 -1.79
C LEU A 285 -38.46 -2.73 -1.99
N GLY A 286 -38.27 -1.41 -2.07
CA GLY A 286 -39.35 -0.44 -2.24
C GLY A 286 -40.06 -0.17 -0.92
N GLY A 287 -39.64 0.93 -0.28
CA GLY A 287 -40.54 1.75 0.52
C GLY A 287 -41.18 2.81 -0.35
#